data_AF-A0AA51PHY2-F1
#
_entry.id   AF-A0AA51PHY2-F1
#
_cell.length_a   1.000
_cell.length_b   1.000
_cell.length_c   1.000
_cell.angle_alpha   90.00
_cell.angle_beta   90.00
_cell.angle_gamma   90.00
#
_symmetry.space_group_name_H-M   'P 1'
#
loop_
_entity.id
_entity.type
_entity.pdbx_description
1 polymer ?
#
loop_
_entity_poly.entity_id
_entity_poly.type
_entity_poly.pdbx_seq_one_letter_code
_entity_poly.pdbx_strand_id
1 'polypeptide(L)' 'PSQADVEVFEKVGKAPAASLPNALRWYNQIASYAAGERKAWGQGVSPLSAGGKPTAPAPAKKDDDDDDDVDLFGSGDEE' A
#
# COMPACT_ATOMS: atom_id res chain seq x y z
N PRO A 1 -5.82 -4.42 -0.56
CA PRO A 1 -6.76 -3.87 0.44
C PRO A 1 -7.07 -4.93 1.51
N SER A 2 -7.18 -4.50 2.77
CA SER A 2 -7.27 -5.36 3.96
C SER A 2 -8.31 -4.83 4.95
N GLN A 3 -8.59 -5.60 6.01
CA GLN A 3 -9.53 -5.21 7.07
C GLN A 3 -9.10 -3.90 7.79
N ALA A 4 -7.79 -3.66 7.92
CA ALA A 4 -7.26 -2.39 8.43
C ALA A 4 -7.59 -1.19 7.54
N ASP A 5 -7.58 -1.37 6.21
CA ASP A 5 -7.92 -0.29 5.28
C ASP A 5 -9.39 0.13 5.45
N VAL A 6 -10.29 -0.82 5.68
CA VAL A 6 -11.71 -0.54 5.92
C VAL A 6 -11.90 0.25 7.21
N GLU A 7 -11.28 -0.19 8.32
CA GLU A 7 -11.35 0.51 9.60
C GLU A 7 -10.81 1.93 9.52
N VAL A 8 -9.66 2.12 8.88
CA VAL A 8 -9.05 3.44 8.74
C VAL A 8 -9.91 4.32 7.82
N PHE A 9 -10.46 3.76 6.74
CA PHE A 9 -11.31 4.51 5.81
C PHE A 9 -12.59 5.01 6.47
N GLU A 10 -13.24 4.15 7.28
CA GLU A 10 -14.42 4.53 8.07
C GLU A 10 -14.11 5.61 9.12
N LYS A 11 -12.95 5.52 9.80
CA LYS A 11 -12.50 6.52 10.77
C LYS A 11 -12.14 7.86 10.14
N VAL A 12 -11.53 7.84 8.95
CA VAL A 12 -11.18 9.05 8.21
C VAL A 12 -12.45 9.75 7.70
N GLY A 13 -13.43 9.00 7.20
CA GLY A 13 -14.81 9.45 6.90
C GLY A 13 -15.00 10.47 5.78
N LYS A 14 -14.01 11.33 5.50
CA LYS A 14 -13.99 12.33 4.43
C LYS A 14 -12.63 12.36 3.74
N ALA A 15 -12.61 12.83 2.49
CA ALA A 15 -11.37 12.95 1.73
C ALA A 15 -10.32 13.79 2.50
N PRO A 16 -9.10 13.26 2.69
CA PRO A 16 -7.98 14.01 3.28
C PRO A 16 -7.63 15.26 2.47
N ALA A 17 -6.95 16.22 3.10
CA ALA A 17 -6.48 17.43 2.42
C ALA A 17 -5.51 17.10 1.27
N ALA A 18 -5.54 17.89 0.20
CA ALA A 18 -4.65 17.74 -0.95
C ALA A 18 -3.16 17.90 -0.60
N SER A 19 -2.85 18.53 0.54
CA SER A 19 -1.50 18.61 1.11
C SER A 19 -0.96 17.26 1.60
N LEU A 20 -1.80 16.24 1.72
CA LEU A 20 -1.43 14.87 2.10
C LEU A 20 -1.61 13.94 0.88
N PRO A 21 -0.74 14.04 -0.14
CA PRO A 21 -0.95 13.38 -1.44
C PRO A 21 -1.06 11.86 -1.32
N ASN A 22 -0.26 11.25 -0.42
CA ASN A 22 -0.28 9.80 -0.20
C ASN A 22 -1.58 9.34 0.47
N ALA A 23 -2.06 10.09 1.47
CA ALA A 23 -3.30 9.79 2.17
C ALA A 23 -4.50 9.98 1.25
N LEU A 24 -4.50 11.04 0.44
CA LEU A 24 -5.55 11.31 -0.54
C LEU A 24 -5.58 10.23 -1.63
N ARG A 25 -4.41 9.83 -2.18
CA ARG A 25 -4.31 8.73 -3.15
C ARG A 25 -4.89 7.43 -2.58
N TRP A 26 -4.48 7.07 -1.35
CA TRP A 26 -5.01 5.89 -0.69
C TRP A 26 -6.52 5.98 -0.44
N TYR A 27 -7.02 7.12 0.05
CA TYR A 27 -8.45 7.33 0.28
C TYR A 27 -9.26 7.15 -1.02
N ASN A 28 -8.79 7.74 -2.12
CA ASN A 28 -9.42 7.60 -3.43
C ASN A 28 -9.39 6.15 -3.93
N GLN A 29 -8.27 5.45 -3.72
CA GLN A 29 -8.14 4.03 -4.04
C GLN A 29 -9.12 3.17 -3.24
N ILE A 30 -9.33 3.42 -1.95
CA ILE A 30 -10.29 2.65 -1.14
C ILE A 30 -11.73 3.03 -1.48
N ALA A 31 -11.99 4.31 -1.76
CA ALA A 31 -13.30 4.82 -2.16
C ALA A 31 -13.79 4.28 -3.50
N SER A 32 -12.89 3.91 -4.43
CA SER A 32 -13.26 3.38 -5.74
C SER A 32 -13.91 1.99 -5.68
N TYR A 33 -13.73 1.25 -4.58
CA TYR A 33 -14.32 -0.07 -4.40
C TYR A 33 -15.77 0.02 -3.90
N ALA A 34 -16.63 -0.88 -4.39
CA ALA A 34 -17.99 -1.00 -3.91
C ALA A 34 -18.01 -1.42 -2.43
N ALA A 35 -19.08 -1.04 -1.71
CA ALA A 35 -19.22 -1.38 -0.29
C ALA A 35 -19.24 -2.90 -0.05
N GLY A 36 -19.75 -3.69 -1.02
CA GLY A 36 -19.75 -5.15 -0.95
C GLY A 36 -18.34 -5.75 -1.04
N GLU A 37 -17.49 -5.20 -1.91
CA GLU A 37 -16.10 -5.63 -2.07
C GLU A 37 -15.28 -5.31 -0.82
N ARG A 38 -15.48 -4.12 -0.26
CA ARG A 38 -14.83 -3.69 1.00
C ARG A 38 -15.17 -4.63 2.16
N LYS A 39 -16.43 -5.08 2.26
CA LYS A 39 -16.86 -6.04 3.28
C LYS A 39 -16.23 -7.44 3.09
N ALA A 40 -15.92 -7.83 1.86
CA ALA A 40 -15.28 -9.11 1.57
C ALA A 40 -13.81 -9.17 2.05
N TRP A 41 -13.17 -8.03 2.31
CA TRP A 41 -11.79 -7.99 2.81
C TRP A 41 -11.64 -8.37 4.28
N GLY A 42 -12.73 -8.70 4.98
CA GLY A 42 -12.79 -9.04 6.40
C GLY A 42 -12.24 -10.41 6.80
N GLN A 43 -11.55 -11.13 5.90
CA GLN A 43 -10.88 -12.38 6.25
C GLN A 43 -9.44 -12.11 6.76
N GLY A 44 -9.33 -11.57 7.97
CA GLY A 44 -8.04 -11.37 8.64
C GLY A 44 -8.13 -10.40 9.81
N VAL A 45 -7.34 -10.64 10.87
CA VAL A 45 -7.25 -9.75 12.04
C VAL A 45 -6.58 -8.44 11.60
N SER A 46 -7.24 -7.29 11.77
CA SER A 46 -6.60 -6.00 11.52
C SER A 46 -5.38 -5.83 12.45
N PRO A 47 -4.20 -5.54 11.90
CA PRO A 47 -3.03 -5.22 12.72
C PRO A 47 -3.25 -3.97 13.60
N LEU A 48 -4.22 -3.09 13.29
CA LEU A 48 -4.58 -2.00 14.21
C LEU A 48 -5.18 -2.54 15.51
N SER A 49 -6.03 -3.57 15.43
CA SER A 49 -6.67 -4.17 16.61
C SER A 49 -5.73 -5.10 17.36
N ALA A 50 -4.75 -5.70 16.68
CA ALA A 50 -3.77 -6.60 17.28
C ALA A 50 -2.59 -5.89 17.97
N GLY A 51 -2.59 -4.55 18.01
CA GLY A 51 -1.48 -3.77 18.58
C GLY A 51 -0.21 -3.84 17.72
N GLY A 52 -0.37 -3.80 16.40
CA GLY A 52 0.73 -3.86 15.43
C GLY A 52 1.79 -2.81 15.74
N LYS A 53 3.01 -3.27 16.03
CA LYS A 53 4.18 -2.40 16.24
C LYS A 53 4.40 -1.58 14.96
N PRO A 54 4.59 -0.25 15.04
CA PRO A 54 4.93 0.52 13.86
C PRO A 54 6.20 -0.06 13.23
N THR A 55 6.13 -0.39 11.94
CA THR A 55 7.30 -0.80 11.17
C THR A 55 8.23 0.39 11.10
N ALA A 56 9.30 0.37 11.90
CA ALA A 56 10.38 1.34 11.78
C ALA A 56 10.94 1.28 10.35
N PRO A 57 11.35 2.42 9.76
CA PRO A 57 12.01 2.40 8.46
C PRO A 57 13.21 1.46 8.54
N ALA A 58 13.27 0.51 7.60
CA ALA A 58 14.41 -0.40 7.51
C ALA A 58 15.68 0.44 7.28
N PRO A 59 16.78 0.20 8.02
CA PRO A 59 18.05 0.83 7.70
C PRO A 59 18.43 0.43 6.28
N ALA A 60 18.83 1.39 5.46
CA ALA A 60 19.34 1.14 4.11
C ALA A 60 20.53 0.19 4.21
N LYS A 61 20.35 -1.06 3.74
CA LYS A 61 21.48 -1.95 3.49
C LYS A 61 22.32 -1.34 2.38
N LYS A 62 23.60 -1.10 2.68
CA LYS A 62 24.65 -1.06 1.66
C LYS A 62 25.10 -2.51 1.44
N ASP A 63 24.67 -3.10 0.34
CA ASP A 63 25.34 -4.19 -0.38
C ASP A 63 25.57 -3.53 -1.77
N ASP A 64 26.77 -3.07 -2.15
CA ASP A 64 27.99 -3.82 -2.49
C ASP A 64 27.71 -4.99 -3.45
N ASP A 65 27.91 -4.66 -4.74
CA ASP A 65 28.26 -5.45 -5.93
C ASP A 65 27.84 -6.93 -6.11
N ASP A 66 27.46 -7.21 -7.36
CA ASP A 66 27.44 -8.50 -8.07
C ASP A 66 26.26 -9.48 -7.81
N ASP A 67 25.27 -9.47 -8.72
CA ASP A 67 24.96 -10.59 -9.63
C ASP A 67 23.70 -10.27 -10.47
N ASP A 68 23.92 -10.20 -11.78
CA ASP A 68 22.96 -10.33 -12.89
C ASP A 68 21.84 -9.27 -13.09
N ASP A 69 22.16 -8.32 -13.96
CA ASP A 69 21.26 -7.62 -14.88
C ASP A 69 20.24 -8.56 -15.55
N VAL A 70 19.14 -8.86 -14.87
CA VAL A 70 17.90 -9.29 -15.53
C VAL A 70 17.18 -8.06 -16.09
N ASP A 71 17.77 -7.47 -17.13
CA ASP A 71 17.07 -6.51 -17.99
C ASP A 71 15.98 -7.23 -18.79
N LEU A 72 14.79 -7.30 -18.19
CA LEU A 72 13.58 -7.85 -18.80
C LEU A 72 12.80 -6.83 -19.63
N PHE A 73 13.33 -5.62 -19.87
CA PHE A 73 12.61 -4.54 -20.55
C PHE A 73 13.49 -3.64 -21.45
N GLY A 74 14.60 -4.13 -22.04
CA GLY A 74 15.51 -3.15 -22.65
C GLY A 74 16.52 -3.56 -23.73
N SER A 75 16.44 -4.73 -24.38
CA SER A 75 17.25 -4.97 -25.59
C SER A 75 16.49 -5.76 -26.66
N GLY A 76 15.41 -5.15 -27.15
CA GLY A 76 14.94 -5.33 -28.52
C GLY A 76 15.14 -4.01 -29.26
N ASP A 77 16.36 -3.80 -29.75
CA ASP A 77 16.76 -2.73 -30.68
C ASP A 77 17.35 -3.47 -31.89
N GLU A 78 16.52 -3.78 -32.88
CA GLU A 78 16.47 -3.09 -34.18
C GLU A 78 17.74 -3.26 -35.03
N GLU A 79 17.79 -4.38 -35.77
CA GLU A 79 18.25 -4.43 -37.18
C GLU A 79 17.38 -5.42 -37.98
#